data_AF-A0A538HP12-F1
#
_entry.id   AF-A0A538HP12-F1
#
_cell.length_a   1.000
_cell.length_b   1.000
_cell.length_c   1.000
_cell.angle_alpha   90.00
_cell.angle_beta   90.00
_cell.angle_gamma   90.00
#
_symmetry.space_group_name_H-M   'P 1'
#
loop_
_entity.id
_entity.type
_entity.pdbx_description
1 polymer ?
#
loop_
_entity_poly.entity_id
_entity_poly.type
_entity_poly.pdbx_seq_one_letter_code
_entity_poly.pdbx_strand_id
1 'polypeptide(L)'
;MTHPRHVEPLPLGTDDQPYSKGLMARALVAVGVPAVRAYELARRIDNDLNDRGESTLELARLEELAVAVLGEADGAGTMRRLRQFAALRELDLPVILLVGGATGTGKSTVATESAHRLGITRVTSTDFVRQTMRAFFSAEFMPSIHYSSFEAGAGLRQPDQAEDPVIAGFLEQTRNVLVGVRASIDRALEEGWSMVLEGVHLVPGMLPEIDGALVAQCVLEVEDPKQHSSHFLVRDAGSNGVRPHDKYVDRLADIRRIQASIVARADRHDVPVVESANLDLAIGRVIDLVLAAAEEVQPVS
;
A
#
# COMPACT_ATOMS: atom_id res chain seq x y z
N MET A 1 12.54 -25.42 8.23
CA MET A 1 11.68 -25.81 7.10
C MET A 1 10.54 -24.82 7.06
N THR A 2 10.77 -23.68 6.41
CA THR A 2 9.77 -22.61 6.23
C THR A 2 8.71 -23.14 5.27
N HIS A 3 7.44 -23.12 5.67
CA HIS A 3 6.38 -23.51 4.74
C HIS A 3 6.44 -22.59 3.51
N PRO A 4 6.41 -23.16 2.29
CA PRO A 4 6.21 -22.37 1.08
C PRO A 4 4.92 -21.56 1.21
N ARG A 5 4.90 -20.41 0.53
CA ARG A 5 3.74 -19.55 0.32
C ARG A 5 2.55 -20.43 -0.06
N HIS A 6 1.63 -20.73 0.87
CA HIS A 6 0.44 -21.51 0.54
C HIS A 6 -0.49 -20.62 -0.28
N VAL A 7 -0.33 -20.74 -1.59
CA VAL A 7 -1.19 -20.19 -2.62
C VAL A 7 -2.54 -20.88 -2.50
N GLU A 8 -3.58 -20.18 -2.03
CA GLU A 8 -4.94 -20.60 -2.37
C GLU A 8 -5.19 -20.14 -3.82
N PRO A 9 -5.37 -21.07 -4.77
CA PRO A 9 -5.71 -20.73 -6.15
C PRO A 9 -7.06 -19.99 -6.19
N LEU A 10 -7.44 -19.47 -7.36
CA LEU A 10 -8.80 -18.97 -7.52
C LEU A 10 -9.78 -20.06 -7.02
N PRO A 11 -10.76 -19.69 -6.17
CA PRO A 11 -11.61 -20.65 -5.47
C PRO A 11 -12.70 -21.21 -6.39
N LEU A 12 -12.26 -21.84 -7.48
CA LEU A 12 -13.07 -22.46 -8.52
C LEU A 12 -13.50 -23.88 -8.13
N GLY A 13 -12.92 -24.44 -7.07
CA GLY A 13 -13.04 -25.85 -6.74
C GLY A 13 -12.04 -26.72 -7.50
N THR A 14 -11.74 -27.87 -6.93
CA THR A 14 -10.87 -28.94 -7.45
C THR A 14 -11.51 -30.28 -7.13
N ASP A 15 -10.98 -31.38 -7.69
CA ASP A 15 -11.46 -32.73 -7.41
C ASP A 15 -11.41 -33.08 -5.90
N ASP A 16 -10.42 -32.55 -5.19
CA ASP A 16 -10.20 -32.78 -3.75
C ASP A 16 -10.91 -31.75 -2.85
N GLN A 17 -11.30 -30.59 -3.39
CA GLN A 17 -11.92 -29.52 -2.62
C GLN A 17 -12.99 -28.79 -3.44
N PRO A 18 -14.29 -28.96 -3.13
CA PRO A 18 -15.37 -28.35 -3.91
C PRO A 18 -15.36 -26.82 -3.79
N TYR A 19 -16.02 -26.16 -4.75
CA TYR A 19 -16.26 -24.73 -4.73
C TYR A 19 -16.76 -24.21 -3.38
N SER A 20 -16.27 -23.05 -2.95
CA SER A 20 -16.68 -22.39 -1.71
C SER A 20 -17.15 -20.96 -1.96
N LYS A 21 -18.44 -20.71 -1.70
CA LYS A 21 -19.03 -19.36 -1.71
C LYS A 21 -18.25 -18.36 -0.87
N GLY A 22 -17.77 -18.79 0.30
CA GLY A 22 -17.04 -17.92 1.22
C GLY A 22 -15.68 -17.51 0.66
N LEU A 23 -14.93 -18.45 0.09
CA LEU A 23 -13.64 -18.16 -0.53
C LEU A 23 -13.82 -17.32 -1.79
N MET A 24 -14.81 -17.62 -2.63
CA MET A 24 -15.12 -16.83 -3.83
C MET A 24 -15.54 -15.40 -3.49
N ALA A 25 -16.42 -15.21 -2.52
CA ALA A 25 -16.79 -13.86 -2.07
C ALA A 25 -15.56 -13.08 -1.57
N ARG A 26 -14.64 -13.72 -0.84
CA ARG A 26 -13.38 -13.09 -0.40
C ARG A 26 -12.48 -12.73 -1.58
N ALA A 27 -12.32 -13.61 -2.57
CA ALA A 27 -11.54 -13.34 -3.77
C ALA A 27 -12.12 -12.15 -4.57
N LEU A 28 -13.45 -12.10 -4.72
CA LEU A 28 -14.15 -10.99 -5.39
C LEU A 28 -13.98 -9.66 -4.65
N VAL A 29 -14.10 -9.66 -3.32
CA VAL A 29 -13.85 -8.47 -2.50
C VAL A 29 -12.40 -8.00 -2.62
N ALA A 30 -11.44 -8.93 -2.65
CA ALA A 30 -10.01 -8.60 -2.80
C ALA A 30 -9.71 -7.85 -4.10
N VAL A 31 -10.42 -8.16 -5.20
CA VAL A 31 -10.30 -7.47 -6.48
C VAL A 31 -11.19 -6.22 -6.62
N GLY A 32 -11.85 -5.81 -5.52
CA GLY A 32 -12.60 -4.56 -5.44
C GLY A 32 -14.11 -4.66 -5.72
N VAL A 33 -14.68 -5.87 -5.79
CA VAL A 33 -16.13 -6.02 -5.90
C VAL A 33 -16.79 -5.69 -4.56
N PRO A 34 -17.83 -4.82 -4.52
CA PRO A 34 -18.54 -4.51 -3.27
C PRO A 34 -19.07 -5.78 -2.59
N ALA A 35 -18.93 -5.88 -1.26
CA ALA A 35 -19.20 -7.11 -0.51
C ALA A 35 -20.58 -7.74 -0.79
N VAL A 36 -21.62 -6.92 -0.91
CA VAL A 36 -22.99 -7.38 -1.24
C VAL A 36 -23.03 -8.05 -2.62
N ARG A 37 -22.40 -7.42 -3.61
CA ARG A 37 -22.35 -7.90 -5.00
C ARG A 37 -21.43 -9.11 -5.14
N ALA A 38 -20.34 -9.14 -4.39
CA ALA A 38 -19.44 -10.29 -4.30
C ALA A 38 -20.18 -11.52 -3.76
N TYR A 39 -20.96 -11.37 -2.68
CA TYR A 39 -21.77 -12.45 -2.14
C TYR A 39 -22.91 -12.86 -3.09
N GLU A 40 -23.54 -11.91 -3.77
CA GLU A 40 -24.55 -12.17 -4.80
C GLU A 40 -24.00 -13.05 -5.93
N LEU A 41 -22.84 -12.68 -6.48
CA LEU A 41 -22.15 -13.45 -7.52
C LEU A 41 -21.72 -14.82 -7.00
N ALA A 42 -21.10 -14.90 -5.83
CA ALA A 42 -20.68 -16.17 -5.23
C ALA A 42 -21.86 -17.13 -5.01
N ARG A 43 -23.02 -16.62 -4.58
CA ARG A 43 -24.25 -17.39 -4.43
C ARG A 43 -24.84 -17.80 -5.77
N ARG A 44 -24.76 -16.94 -6.79
CA ARG A 44 -25.24 -17.26 -8.15
C ARG A 44 -24.43 -18.42 -8.75
N ILE A 45 -23.10 -18.42 -8.55
CA ILE A 45 -22.20 -19.51 -8.94
C ILE A 45 -22.57 -20.81 -8.22
N ASP A 46 -22.81 -20.77 -6.92
CA ASP A 46 -23.19 -21.96 -6.14
C ASP A 46 -24.50 -22.61 -6.65
N ASN A 47 -25.50 -21.79 -6.95
CA ASN A 47 -26.75 -22.27 -7.53
C ASN A 47 -26.52 -22.87 -8.92
N ASP A 48 -25.70 -22.22 -9.74
CA ASP A 48 -25.36 -22.71 -11.09
C ASP A 48 -24.63 -24.06 -11.07
N LEU A 49 -23.75 -24.28 -10.09
CA LEU A 49 -23.07 -25.56 -9.88
C LEU A 49 -24.05 -26.65 -9.41
N ASN A 50 -24.93 -26.33 -8.47
CA ASN A 50 -25.96 -27.25 -7.97
C ASN A 50 -26.94 -27.67 -9.08
N ASP A 51 -27.36 -26.73 -9.93
CA ASP A 51 -28.27 -27.01 -11.05
C ASP A 51 -27.63 -27.93 -12.11
N ARG A 52 -26.30 -27.85 -12.29
CA ARG A 52 -25.52 -28.69 -13.23
C ARG A 52 -25.02 -30.00 -12.60
N GLY A 53 -25.08 -30.14 -11.28
CA GLY A 53 -24.51 -31.28 -10.56
C GLY A 53 -22.98 -31.30 -10.57
N GLU A 54 -22.34 -30.13 -10.69
CA GLU A 54 -20.90 -29.96 -10.73
C GLU A 54 -20.35 -29.42 -9.39
N SER A 55 -19.10 -29.73 -9.08
CA SER A 55 -18.40 -29.23 -7.88
C SER A 55 -17.28 -28.23 -8.18
N THR A 56 -16.96 -28.05 -9.47
CA THR A 56 -15.88 -27.21 -9.97
C THR A 56 -16.42 -26.21 -11.01
N LEU A 57 -15.83 -25.01 -11.04
CA LEU A 57 -16.26 -23.91 -11.89
C LEU A 57 -15.21 -23.61 -12.98
N GLU A 58 -15.63 -23.68 -14.24
CA GLU A 58 -14.78 -23.22 -15.34
C GLU A 58 -14.68 -21.69 -15.40
N LEU A 59 -13.51 -21.18 -15.80
CA LEU A 59 -13.24 -19.74 -15.85
C LEU A 59 -14.16 -19.00 -16.84
N ALA A 60 -14.49 -19.64 -17.98
CA ALA A 60 -15.43 -19.08 -18.96
C ALA A 60 -16.83 -18.91 -18.35
N ARG A 61 -17.29 -19.89 -17.56
CA ARG A 61 -18.58 -19.80 -16.87
C ARG A 61 -18.57 -18.73 -15.77
N LEU A 62 -17.46 -18.59 -15.04
CA LEU A 62 -17.29 -17.50 -14.09
C LEU A 62 -17.42 -16.12 -14.76
N GLU A 63 -16.84 -15.95 -15.96
CA GLU A 63 -16.94 -14.70 -16.72
C GLU A 63 -18.38 -14.38 -17.14
N GLU A 64 -19.11 -15.36 -17.66
CA GLU A 64 -20.54 -15.21 -18.01
C GLU A 64 -21.39 -14.80 -16.80
N LEU A 65 -21.19 -15.47 -15.66
CA LEU A 65 -21.91 -15.17 -14.42
C LEU A 65 -21.52 -13.80 -13.85
N ALA A 66 -20.25 -13.43 -13.95
CA ALA A 66 -19.77 -12.11 -13.53
C ALA A 66 -20.41 -11.00 -14.38
N VAL A 67 -20.45 -11.14 -15.70
CA VAL A 67 -21.13 -10.20 -16.60
C VAL A 67 -22.62 -10.13 -16.32
N ALA A 68 -23.28 -11.26 -16.07
CA ALA A 68 -24.71 -11.29 -15.78
C ALA A 68 -25.07 -10.61 -14.45
N VAL A 69 -24.23 -10.76 -13.42
CA VAL A 69 -24.49 -10.18 -12.10
C VAL A 69 -24.03 -8.73 -12.05
N LEU A 70 -22.80 -8.45 -12.48
CA LEU A 70 -22.12 -7.15 -12.30
C LEU A 70 -22.33 -6.19 -13.47
N GLY A 71 -22.73 -6.67 -14.65
CA GLY A 71 -22.76 -5.91 -15.89
C GLY A 71 -21.49 -6.11 -16.73
N GLU A 72 -21.55 -5.73 -18.01
CA GLU A 72 -20.49 -6.03 -18.98
C GLU A 72 -19.14 -5.41 -18.61
N ALA A 73 -19.13 -4.10 -18.28
CA ALA A 73 -17.90 -3.39 -17.93
C ALA A 73 -17.28 -3.90 -16.61
N ASP A 74 -18.09 -3.99 -15.55
CA ASP A 74 -17.62 -4.38 -14.21
C ASP A 74 -17.29 -5.88 -14.14
N GLY A 75 -18.04 -6.72 -14.84
CA GLY A 75 -17.78 -8.16 -14.96
C GLY A 75 -16.45 -8.43 -15.66
N ALA A 76 -16.23 -7.81 -16.82
CA ALA A 76 -14.96 -7.93 -17.54
C ALA A 76 -13.78 -7.38 -16.72
N GLY A 77 -13.96 -6.24 -16.04
CA GLY A 77 -12.94 -5.66 -15.15
C GLY A 77 -12.59 -6.58 -13.98
N THR A 78 -13.60 -7.19 -13.36
CA THR A 78 -13.43 -8.16 -12.28
C THR A 78 -12.65 -9.39 -12.76
N MET A 79 -12.99 -9.94 -13.92
CA MET A 79 -12.30 -11.10 -14.49
C MET A 79 -10.83 -10.81 -14.82
N ARG A 80 -10.53 -9.63 -15.39
CA ARG A 80 -9.15 -9.21 -15.62
C ARG A 80 -8.37 -9.16 -14.31
N ARG A 81 -8.90 -8.50 -13.27
CA ARG A 81 -8.22 -8.41 -11.96
C ARG A 81 -8.04 -9.77 -11.30
N LEU A 82 -9.03 -10.68 -11.37
CA LEU A 82 -8.89 -12.04 -10.83
C LEU A 82 -7.74 -12.79 -11.50
N ARG A 83 -7.60 -12.67 -12.83
CA ARG A 83 -6.48 -13.27 -13.58
C ARG A 83 -5.14 -12.66 -13.18
N GLN A 84 -5.05 -11.33 -13.09
CA GLN A 84 -3.83 -10.63 -12.68
C GLN A 84 -3.41 -11.00 -11.24
N PHE A 85 -4.36 -11.13 -10.31
CA PHE A 85 -4.09 -11.58 -8.95
C PHE A 85 -3.62 -13.03 -8.89
N ALA A 86 -4.17 -13.92 -9.73
CA ALA A 86 -3.68 -15.28 -9.85
C ALA A 86 -2.24 -15.30 -10.38
N ALA A 87 -1.97 -14.55 -11.45
CA ALA A 87 -0.64 -14.38 -12.03
C ALA A 87 0.38 -13.82 -11.02
N LEU A 88 0.02 -12.79 -10.24
CA LEU A 88 0.86 -12.23 -9.18
C LEU A 88 1.23 -13.29 -8.12
N ARG A 89 0.30 -14.19 -7.78
CA ARG A 89 0.52 -15.24 -6.78
C ARG A 89 1.41 -16.38 -7.29
N GLU A 90 1.48 -16.57 -8.60
CA GLU A 90 2.36 -17.55 -9.24
C GLU A 90 3.80 -17.05 -9.39
N LEU A 91 4.06 -15.76 -9.16
CA LEU A 91 5.42 -15.23 -9.15
C LEU A 91 6.23 -15.80 -8.00
N ASP A 92 7.43 -16.30 -8.32
CA ASP A 92 8.41 -16.73 -7.33
C ASP A 92 9.11 -15.55 -6.61
N LEU A 93 8.70 -14.31 -6.87
CA LEU A 93 9.26 -13.11 -6.25
C LEU A 93 8.39 -12.59 -5.08
N PRO A 94 9.00 -12.15 -3.96
CA PRO A 94 8.28 -11.40 -2.94
C PRO A 94 7.81 -10.05 -3.49
N VAL A 95 6.68 -9.54 -2.98
CA VAL A 95 6.14 -8.22 -3.33
C VAL A 95 6.53 -7.21 -2.27
N ILE A 96 7.21 -6.14 -2.68
CA ILE A 96 7.56 -4.99 -1.83
C ILE A 96 6.74 -3.78 -2.29
N LEU A 97 5.75 -3.40 -1.50
CA LEU A 97 4.93 -2.21 -1.75
C LEU A 97 5.38 -1.05 -0.87
N LEU A 98 5.82 0.05 -1.50
CA LEU A 98 6.28 1.27 -0.85
C LEU A 98 5.26 2.40 -1.03
N VAL A 99 4.66 2.86 0.07
CA VAL A 99 3.64 3.92 0.06
C VAL A 99 4.16 5.19 0.74
N GLY A 100 4.66 6.13 -0.05
CA GLY A 100 5.17 7.43 0.38
C GLY A 100 4.08 8.49 0.56
N GLY A 101 4.43 9.65 1.11
CA GLY A 101 3.54 10.81 1.21
C GLY A 101 3.58 11.55 2.55
N ALA A 102 3.14 12.79 2.55
CA ALA A 102 3.22 13.68 3.71
C ALA A 102 2.31 13.25 4.88
N THR A 103 2.51 13.84 6.05
CA THR A 103 1.64 13.60 7.20
C THR A 103 0.19 13.96 6.87
N GLY A 104 -0.76 13.07 7.16
CA GLY A 104 -2.19 13.32 6.92
C GLY A 104 -2.73 12.89 5.54
N THR A 105 -1.93 12.26 4.67
CA THR A 105 -2.38 11.82 3.33
C THR A 105 -3.03 10.42 3.31
N GLY A 106 -3.51 9.90 4.43
CA GLY A 106 -4.19 8.59 4.46
C GLY A 106 -3.33 7.34 4.26
N LYS A 107 -1.98 7.46 4.20
CA LYS A 107 -1.04 6.35 3.95
C LYS A 107 -1.32 5.08 4.74
N SER A 108 -1.43 5.17 6.07
CA SER A 108 -1.59 3.98 6.90
C SER A 108 -2.87 3.21 6.56
N THR A 109 -3.96 3.90 6.22
CA THR A 109 -5.22 3.28 5.80
C THR A 109 -5.07 2.62 4.44
N VAL A 110 -4.59 3.36 3.42
CA VAL A 110 -4.42 2.84 2.06
C VAL A 110 -3.44 1.66 2.04
N ALA A 111 -2.32 1.75 2.77
CA ALA A 111 -1.33 0.69 2.86
C ALA A 111 -1.89 -0.56 3.55
N THR A 112 -2.62 -0.41 4.66
CA THR A 112 -3.20 -1.54 5.40
C THR A 112 -4.27 -2.25 4.57
N GLU A 113 -5.17 -1.50 3.93
CA GLU A 113 -6.22 -2.08 3.08
C GLU A 113 -5.64 -2.73 1.82
N SER A 114 -4.62 -2.11 1.20
CA SER A 114 -3.91 -2.72 0.06
C SER A 114 -3.21 -4.00 0.47
N ALA A 115 -2.53 -4.01 1.62
CA ALA A 115 -1.88 -5.20 2.16
C ALA A 115 -2.88 -6.34 2.41
N HIS A 116 -4.03 -6.02 3.01
CA HIS A 116 -5.11 -6.98 3.25
C HIS A 116 -5.61 -7.59 1.94
N ARG A 117 -5.86 -6.80 0.89
CA ARG A 117 -6.30 -7.29 -0.42
C ARG A 117 -5.22 -8.14 -1.13
N LEU A 118 -3.95 -7.79 -1.00
CA LEU A 118 -2.82 -8.54 -1.54
C LEU A 118 -2.47 -9.79 -0.71
N GLY A 119 -3.09 -9.99 0.45
CA GLY A 119 -2.74 -11.08 1.38
C GLY A 119 -1.37 -10.89 2.04
N ILE A 120 -0.85 -9.66 2.10
CA ILE A 120 0.42 -9.33 2.73
C ILE A 120 0.16 -9.00 4.20
N THR A 121 0.70 -9.83 5.10
CA THR A 121 0.51 -9.66 6.55
C THR A 121 1.56 -8.75 7.20
N ARG A 122 2.71 -8.57 6.55
CA ARG A 122 3.80 -7.74 7.06
C ARG A 122 3.62 -6.30 6.59
N VAL A 123 3.03 -5.50 7.47
CA VAL A 123 2.88 -4.05 7.28
C VAL A 123 3.71 -3.33 8.33
N THR A 124 4.59 -2.43 7.90
CA THR A 124 5.38 -1.59 8.82
C THR A 124 5.42 -0.14 8.34
N SER A 125 5.88 0.77 9.20
CA SER A 125 5.98 2.18 8.87
C SER A 125 7.38 2.74 9.12
N THR A 126 7.77 3.73 8.33
CA THR A 126 8.99 4.50 8.57
C THR A 126 8.94 5.24 9.91
N ASP A 127 7.74 5.56 10.40
CA ASP A 127 7.55 6.11 11.74
C ASP A 127 7.94 5.10 12.83
N PHE A 128 7.56 3.83 12.69
CA PHE A 128 7.98 2.76 13.60
C PHE A 128 9.50 2.58 13.61
N VAL A 129 10.13 2.52 12.43
CA VAL A 129 11.60 2.48 12.31
C VAL A 129 12.24 3.67 13.02
N ARG A 130 11.73 4.88 12.78
CA ARG A 130 12.20 6.11 13.45
C ARG A 130 12.01 6.04 14.97
N GLN A 131 10.90 5.51 15.48
CA GLN A 131 10.68 5.31 16.91
C GLN A 131 11.73 4.40 17.52
N THR A 132 12.02 3.26 16.88
CA THR A 132 13.05 2.33 17.33
C THR A 132 14.41 3.02 17.38
N MET A 133 14.82 3.70 16.32
CA MET A 133 16.09 4.44 16.30
C MET A 133 16.15 5.48 17.43
N ARG A 134 15.04 6.19 17.68
CA ARG A 134 14.96 7.23 18.72
C ARG A 134 15.14 6.68 20.13
N ALA A 135 14.79 5.42 20.37
CA ALA A 135 15.01 4.75 21.65
C ALA A 135 16.50 4.43 21.89
N PHE A 136 17.29 4.24 20.83
CA PHE A 136 18.71 3.88 20.94
C PHE A 136 19.65 5.09 20.86
N PHE A 137 19.31 6.12 20.07
CA PHE A 137 20.18 7.28 19.84
C PHE A 137 19.70 8.51 20.61
N SER A 138 20.63 9.17 21.30
CA SER A 138 20.34 10.43 22.01
C SER A 138 20.04 11.57 21.04
N ALA A 139 19.35 12.61 21.54
CA ALA A 139 19.06 13.81 20.77
C ALA A 139 20.33 14.61 20.41
N GLU A 140 21.41 14.48 21.19
CA GLU A 140 22.70 15.09 20.87
C GLU A 140 23.40 14.36 19.70
N PHE A 141 23.34 13.03 19.68
CA PHE A 141 24.02 12.24 18.66
C PHE A 141 23.30 12.26 17.32
N MET A 142 21.96 12.09 17.33
CA MET A 142 21.15 12.07 16.11
C MET A 142 19.90 12.96 16.28
N PRO A 143 20.04 14.30 16.28
CA PRO A 143 18.92 15.21 16.57
C PRO A 143 17.74 15.03 15.63
N SER A 144 17.99 14.79 14.33
CA SER A 144 16.97 14.78 13.28
C SER A 144 15.81 13.83 13.58
N ILE A 145 16.02 12.66 14.19
CA ILE A 145 14.98 11.65 14.44
C ILE A 145 14.07 11.95 15.65
N HIS A 146 14.44 12.95 16.46
CA HIS A 146 13.69 13.33 17.67
C HIS A 146 12.55 14.31 17.39
N TYR A 147 12.49 14.87 16.18
CA TYR A 147 11.46 15.80 15.75
C TYR A 147 10.42 15.15 14.84
N SER A 148 9.24 15.78 14.72
CA SER A 148 8.31 15.47 13.62
C SER A 148 8.98 15.79 12.28
N SER A 149 8.57 15.14 11.18
CA SER A 149 9.18 15.39 9.86
C SER A 149 9.12 16.87 9.44
N PHE A 150 8.00 17.54 9.72
CA PHE A 150 7.78 18.97 9.47
C PHE A 150 8.47 19.90 10.48
N GLU A 151 9.10 19.36 11.53
CA GLU A 151 9.89 20.10 12.52
C GLU A 151 11.37 19.73 12.47
N ALA A 152 11.76 18.81 11.58
CA ALA A 152 13.11 18.24 11.54
C ALA A 152 14.20 19.28 11.24
N GLY A 153 13.84 20.44 10.67
CA GLY A 153 14.74 21.57 10.50
C GLY A 153 15.36 22.07 11.82
N ALA A 154 14.69 21.88 12.96
CA ALA A 154 15.23 22.22 14.28
C ALA A 154 16.41 21.32 14.70
N GLY A 155 16.57 20.14 14.08
CA GLY A 155 17.68 19.23 14.32
C GLY A 155 18.90 19.48 13.43
N LEU A 156 18.86 20.46 12.52
CA LEU A 156 19.99 20.80 11.65
C LEU A 156 21.13 21.41 12.48
N ARG A 157 22.36 20.98 12.19
CA ARG A 157 23.57 21.56 12.82
C ARG A 157 23.83 23.01 12.38
N GLN A 158 23.47 23.34 11.13
CA GLN A 158 23.70 24.65 10.49
C GLN A 158 22.45 25.06 9.69
N PRO A 159 21.34 25.42 10.37
CA PRO A 159 20.08 25.73 9.71
C PRO A 159 20.16 27.00 8.83
N ASP A 160 21.03 27.93 9.19
CA ASP A 160 21.33 29.19 8.49
C ASP A 160 22.00 28.99 7.11
N GLN A 161 22.54 27.81 6.84
CA GLN A 161 23.13 27.46 5.54
C GLN A 161 22.14 26.75 4.60
N ALA A 162 20.96 26.35 5.10
CA ALA A 162 19.95 25.69 4.30
C ALA A 162 19.03 26.72 3.63
N GLU A 163 18.86 26.63 2.32
CA GLU A 163 17.89 27.45 1.57
C GLU A 163 16.46 27.24 2.07
N ASP A 164 16.10 25.99 2.36
CA ASP A 164 14.88 25.62 3.06
C ASP A 164 15.20 24.69 4.23
N PRO A 165 15.27 25.21 5.48
CA PRO A 165 15.56 24.40 6.67
C PRO A 165 14.54 23.29 6.93
N VAL A 166 13.27 23.46 6.55
CA VAL A 166 12.23 22.44 6.73
C VAL A 166 12.54 21.25 5.83
N ILE A 167 12.79 21.51 4.54
CA ILE A 167 13.11 20.46 3.58
C ILE A 167 14.47 19.84 3.86
N ALA A 168 15.50 20.64 4.17
CA ALA A 168 16.82 20.12 4.50
C ALA A 168 16.80 19.18 5.72
N GLY A 169 16.12 19.59 6.80
CA GLY A 169 15.98 18.76 8.00
C GLY A 169 15.16 17.50 7.74
N PHE A 170 14.08 17.61 6.95
CA PHE A 170 13.30 16.45 6.53
C PHE A 170 14.12 15.45 5.70
N LEU A 171 14.92 15.91 4.75
CA LEU A 171 15.78 15.05 3.93
C LEU A 171 16.91 14.42 4.76
N GLU A 172 17.49 15.14 5.72
CA GLU A 172 18.44 14.57 6.68
C GLU A 172 17.79 13.47 7.53
N GLN A 173 16.63 13.74 8.12
CA GLN A 173 15.85 12.74 8.86
C GLN A 173 15.55 11.53 7.98
N THR A 174 15.16 11.75 6.73
CA THR A 174 14.89 10.69 5.75
C THR A 174 16.11 9.81 5.51
N ARG A 175 17.29 10.39 5.24
CA ARG A 175 18.52 9.62 5.04
C ARG A 175 18.83 8.72 6.25
N ASN A 176 18.65 9.24 7.46
CA ASN A 176 18.89 8.47 8.68
C ASN A 176 17.88 7.32 8.84
N VAL A 177 16.57 7.60 8.67
CA VAL A 177 15.51 6.59 8.83
C VAL A 177 15.58 5.50 7.74
N LEU A 178 15.98 5.86 6.52
CA LEU A 178 16.06 4.91 5.40
C LEU A 178 17.11 3.79 5.63
N VAL A 179 18.08 3.99 6.53
CA VAL A 179 19.00 2.92 6.94
C VAL A 179 18.25 1.76 7.59
N GLY A 180 17.34 2.05 8.53
CA GLY A 180 16.53 1.01 9.19
C GLY A 180 15.43 0.45 8.28
N VAL A 181 14.89 1.27 7.36
CA VAL A 181 13.94 0.81 6.34
C VAL A 181 14.60 -0.22 5.43
N ARG A 182 15.82 0.05 4.96
CA ARG A 182 16.58 -0.89 4.13
C ARG A 182 16.82 -2.22 4.85
N ALA A 183 17.27 -2.18 6.10
CA ALA A 183 17.44 -3.40 6.89
C ALA A 183 16.14 -4.21 7.04
N SER A 184 14.98 -3.54 7.09
CA SER A 184 13.68 -4.22 7.13
C SER A 184 13.32 -4.89 5.79
N ILE A 185 13.64 -4.23 4.68
CA ILE A 185 13.44 -4.76 3.33
C ILE A 185 14.39 -5.94 3.08
N ASP A 186 15.69 -5.76 3.33
CA ASP A 186 16.71 -6.80 3.16
C ASP A 186 16.32 -8.08 3.92
N ARG A 187 15.85 -7.92 5.16
CA ARG A 187 15.36 -9.05 5.96
C ARG A 187 14.13 -9.73 5.34
N ALA A 188 13.20 -8.96 4.79
CA ALA A 188 12.03 -9.52 4.10
C ALA A 188 12.45 -10.32 2.86
N LEU A 189 13.44 -9.83 2.10
CA LEU A 189 13.98 -10.51 0.93
C LEU A 189 14.71 -11.82 1.29
N GLU A 190 15.57 -11.79 2.31
CA GLU A 190 16.26 -12.97 2.82
C GLU A 190 15.30 -14.11 3.20
N GLU A 191 14.14 -13.74 3.76
CA GLU A 191 13.11 -14.70 4.20
C GLU A 191 12.06 -15.00 3.11
N GLY A 192 12.17 -14.38 1.93
CA GLY A 192 11.24 -14.56 0.81
C GLY A 192 9.83 -14.01 1.09
N TRP A 193 9.72 -12.99 1.93
CA TRP A 193 8.46 -12.43 2.40
C TRP A 193 8.05 -11.16 1.67
N SER A 194 6.79 -11.11 1.25
CA SER A 194 6.16 -9.86 0.82
C SER A 194 5.96 -8.91 2.00
N MET A 195 6.10 -7.61 1.75
CA MET A 195 5.99 -6.55 2.74
C MET A 195 5.33 -5.30 2.15
N VAL A 196 4.50 -4.64 2.95
CA VAL A 196 4.05 -3.27 2.70
C VAL A 196 4.72 -2.33 3.70
N LEU A 197 5.34 -1.28 3.20
CA LEU A 197 6.00 -0.28 4.01
C LEU A 197 5.46 1.10 3.66
N GLU A 198 5.03 1.86 4.69
CA GLU A 198 4.44 3.17 4.50
C GLU A 198 5.20 4.27 5.26
N GLY A 199 5.16 5.49 4.74
CA GLY A 199 5.46 6.66 5.55
C GLY A 199 6.14 7.80 4.81
N VAL A 200 6.35 8.89 5.54
CA VAL A 200 6.85 10.15 4.95
C VAL A 200 8.28 10.06 4.42
N HIS A 201 9.08 9.13 4.95
CA HIS A 201 10.49 8.96 4.56
C HIS A 201 10.66 8.12 3.28
N LEU A 202 9.59 7.54 2.71
CA LEU A 202 9.66 6.84 1.42
C LEU A 202 9.64 7.82 0.25
N VAL A 203 10.66 8.65 0.22
CA VAL A 203 10.85 9.70 -0.78
C VAL A 203 11.43 9.08 -2.05
N PRO A 204 10.81 9.30 -3.23
CA PRO A 204 11.30 8.77 -4.50
C PRO A 204 12.77 9.09 -4.77
N GLY A 205 13.51 8.07 -5.20
CA GLY A 205 14.95 8.15 -5.51
C GLY A 205 15.88 8.32 -4.31
N MET A 206 15.44 8.01 -3.09
CA MET A 206 16.31 8.01 -1.89
C MET A 206 16.63 6.61 -1.36
N LEU A 207 15.85 5.60 -1.75
CA LEU A 207 16.22 4.19 -1.60
C LEU A 207 17.04 3.76 -2.82
N PRO A 208 17.97 2.81 -2.65
CA PRO A 208 18.62 2.14 -3.79
C PRO A 208 17.58 1.31 -4.54
N GLU A 209 17.98 0.78 -5.69
CA GLU A 209 17.25 -0.30 -6.34
C GLU A 209 17.14 -1.52 -5.40
N ILE A 210 15.99 -2.19 -5.45
CA ILE A 210 15.67 -3.35 -4.61
C ILE A 210 15.56 -4.56 -5.54
N ASP A 211 16.63 -5.35 -5.58
CA ASP A 211 16.70 -6.55 -6.41
C ASP A 211 16.00 -7.75 -5.77
N GLY A 212 15.61 -8.73 -6.59
CA GLY A 212 15.05 -10.00 -6.10
C GLY A 212 13.62 -9.90 -5.56
N ALA A 213 12.88 -8.85 -5.93
CA ALA A 213 11.48 -8.66 -5.61
C ALA A 213 10.72 -7.97 -6.75
N LEU A 214 9.40 -8.13 -6.72
CA LEU A 214 8.51 -7.21 -7.42
C LEU A 214 8.32 -5.98 -6.54
N VAL A 215 8.75 -4.81 -7.03
CA VAL A 215 8.73 -3.56 -6.28
C VAL A 215 7.70 -2.63 -6.89
N ALA A 216 6.72 -2.22 -6.08
CA ALA A 216 5.77 -1.18 -6.46
C ALA A 216 5.94 0.01 -5.52
N GLN A 217 6.18 1.20 -6.06
CA GLN A 217 6.28 2.43 -5.29
C GLN A 217 5.22 3.43 -5.76
N CYS A 218 4.60 4.13 -4.79
CA CYS A 218 3.72 5.26 -5.07
C CYS A 218 3.83 6.33 -3.98
N VAL A 219 3.37 7.54 -4.29
CA VAL A 219 3.23 8.64 -3.34
C VAL A 219 1.76 9.00 -3.20
N LEU A 220 1.26 9.06 -1.96
CA LEU A 220 -0.07 9.61 -1.70
C LEU A 220 -0.01 11.10 -1.44
N GLU A 221 -0.94 11.84 -2.05
CA GLU A 221 -1.14 13.26 -1.80
C GLU A 221 -2.59 13.60 -1.45
N VAL A 222 -2.75 14.82 -0.94
CA VAL A 222 -4.05 15.48 -0.79
C VAL A 222 -3.94 16.86 -1.43
N GLU A 223 -4.59 17.03 -2.58
CA GLU A 223 -4.61 18.28 -3.32
C GLU A 223 -5.22 19.42 -2.49
N ASP A 224 -6.44 19.25 -1.98
CA ASP A 224 -7.19 20.29 -1.25
C ASP A 224 -6.63 20.50 0.17
N PRO A 225 -6.08 21.70 0.50
CA PRO A 225 -5.63 22.01 1.86
C PRO A 225 -6.72 21.86 2.93
N LYS A 226 -7.99 22.15 2.60
CA LYS A 226 -9.09 22.04 3.57
C LYS A 226 -9.36 20.59 3.91
N GLN A 227 -9.45 19.73 2.89
CA GLN A 227 -9.53 18.29 3.08
C GLN A 227 -8.31 17.73 3.84
N HIS A 228 -7.10 18.20 3.51
CA HIS A 228 -5.89 17.77 4.21
C HIS A 228 -5.95 18.11 5.70
N SER A 229 -6.42 19.31 6.05
CA SER A 229 -6.57 19.73 7.44
C SER A 229 -7.62 18.92 8.19
N SER A 230 -8.73 18.54 7.55
CA SER A 230 -9.82 17.78 8.20
C SER A 230 -9.38 16.36 8.60
N HIS A 231 -8.40 15.77 7.90
CA HIS A 231 -7.83 14.48 8.27
C HIS A 231 -7.18 14.48 9.66
N PHE A 232 -6.70 15.64 10.16
CA PHE A 232 -6.13 15.73 11.50
C PHE A 232 -7.19 15.64 12.61
N LEU A 233 -8.41 16.14 12.36
CA LEU A 233 -9.53 16.01 13.31
C LEU A 233 -9.94 14.55 13.50
N VAL A 234 -10.04 13.81 12.40
CA VAL A 234 -10.39 12.37 12.40
C VAL A 234 -9.30 11.55 13.09
N ARG A 235 -8.03 11.93 12.88
CA ARG A 235 -6.88 11.23 13.47
C ARG A 235 -6.76 11.46 14.98
N ASP A 236 -7.19 12.62 15.49
CA ASP A 236 -7.23 12.90 16.93
C ASP A 236 -8.32 12.07 17.63
N ALA A 237 -9.52 12.02 17.03
CA ALA A 237 -10.65 11.22 17.52
C ALA A 237 -10.34 9.71 17.61
N GLY A 238 -9.53 9.17 16.69
CA GLY A 238 -9.08 7.78 16.73
C GLY A 238 -7.87 7.51 17.65
N SER A 239 -7.26 8.55 18.21
CA SER A 239 -6.04 8.44 19.04
C SER A 239 -6.25 8.72 20.53
N ASN A 240 -7.50 8.86 20.98
CA ASN A 240 -7.87 9.24 22.36
C ASN A 240 -7.11 10.49 22.86
N GLY A 241 -6.86 11.48 22.01
CA GLY A 241 -6.24 12.75 22.42
C GLY A 241 -4.73 12.72 22.66
N VAL A 242 -4.02 11.63 22.29
CA VAL A 242 -2.55 11.51 22.50
C VAL A 242 -1.75 12.40 21.54
N ARG A 243 -2.36 12.91 20.47
CA ARG A 243 -1.71 13.76 19.46
C ARG A 243 -2.55 15.01 19.20
N PRO A 244 -2.21 16.17 19.79
CA PRO A 244 -3.04 17.36 19.71
C PRO A 244 -3.26 17.79 18.26
N HIS A 245 -4.53 17.81 17.84
CA HIS A 245 -4.97 18.30 16.54
C HIS A 245 -4.32 19.64 16.15
N ASP A 246 -4.27 20.58 17.08
CA ASP A 246 -3.84 21.97 16.85
C ASP A 246 -2.39 22.06 16.36
N LYS A 247 -1.51 21.16 16.84
CA LYS A 247 -0.11 21.11 16.41
C LYS A 247 0.03 20.88 14.90
N TYR A 248 -0.81 20.03 14.31
CA TYR A 248 -0.73 19.71 12.88
C TYR A 248 -1.35 20.82 12.02
N VAL A 249 -2.41 21.46 12.52
CA VAL A 249 -3.04 22.60 11.83
C VAL A 249 -2.09 23.79 11.78
N ASP A 250 -1.43 24.12 12.89
CA ASP A 250 -0.44 25.20 12.96
C ASP A 250 0.75 24.97 12.03
N ARG A 251 1.06 23.70 11.73
CA ARG A 251 2.16 23.26 10.88
C ARG A 251 1.74 22.79 9.50
N LEU A 252 0.49 23.04 9.09
CA LEU A 252 -0.04 22.58 7.80
C LEU A 252 0.80 23.10 6.62
N ALA A 253 1.29 24.34 6.70
CA ALA A 253 2.16 24.92 5.67
C ALA A 253 3.46 24.12 5.50
N ASP A 254 4.12 23.75 6.60
CA ASP A 254 5.36 22.96 6.59
C ASP A 254 5.09 21.52 6.09
N ILE A 255 3.96 20.92 6.49
CA ILE A 255 3.52 19.61 6.01
C ILE A 255 3.30 19.62 4.48
N ARG A 256 2.63 20.66 3.96
CA ARG A 256 2.37 20.79 2.53
C ARG A 256 3.63 21.13 1.72
N ARG A 257 4.59 21.87 2.30
CA ARG A 257 5.93 22.04 1.70
C ARG A 257 6.62 20.68 1.53
N ILE A 258 6.58 19.84 2.55
CA ILE A 258 7.10 18.47 2.46
C ILE A 258 6.35 17.67 1.39
N GLN A 259 5.01 17.74 1.34
CA GLN A 259 4.23 17.08 0.27
C GLN A 259 4.71 17.50 -1.11
N ALA A 260 4.79 18.82 -1.37
CA ALA A 260 5.25 19.35 -2.65
C ALA A 260 6.66 18.86 -2.99
N SER A 261 7.58 18.79 -2.01
CA SER A 261 8.91 18.25 -2.23
C SER A 261 8.92 16.75 -2.54
N ILE A 262 8.02 15.95 -1.95
CA ILE A 262 7.91 14.52 -2.24
C ILE A 262 7.31 14.31 -3.64
N VAL A 263 6.25 15.04 -3.98
CA VAL A 263 5.58 14.99 -5.30
C VAL A 263 6.55 15.41 -6.41
N ALA A 264 7.27 16.52 -6.25
CA ALA A 264 8.29 16.94 -7.21
C ALA A 264 9.49 15.97 -7.32
N ARG A 265 9.66 15.04 -6.37
CA ARG A 265 10.58 13.92 -6.52
C ARG A 265 9.92 12.72 -7.19
N ALA A 266 8.65 12.46 -6.92
CA ALA A 266 7.89 11.43 -7.63
C ALA A 266 7.93 11.68 -9.14
N ASP A 267 7.66 12.90 -9.58
CA ASP A 267 7.71 13.30 -10.99
C ASP A 267 9.10 13.10 -11.62
N ARG A 268 10.18 13.36 -10.87
CA ARG A 268 11.56 13.20 -11.36
C ARG A 268 12.03 11.76 -11.47
N HIS A 269 11.39 10.85 -10.74
CA HIS A 269 11.77 9.43 -10.65
C HIS A 269 10.68 8.54 -11.25
N ASP A 270 9.75 9.11 -12.01
CA ASP A 270 8.62 8.42 -12.64
C ASP A 270 7.80 7.55 -11.67
N VAL A 271 7.70 7.99 -10.41
CA VAL A 271 6.88 7.31 -9.39
C VAL A 271 5.45 7.87 -9.43
N PRO A 272 4.43 7.01 -9.53
CA PRO A 272 3.04 7.44 -9.55
C PRO A 272 2.62 8.19 -8.28
N VAL A 273 1.95 9.32 -8.48
CA VAL A 273 1.25 10.07 -7.43
C VAL A 273 -0.23 9.68 -7.44
N VAL A 274 -0.77 9.35 -6.27
CA VAL A 274 -2.15 8.89 -6.07
C VAL A 274 -2.86 9.85 -5.13
N GLU A 275 -3.89 10.51 -5.65
CA GLU A 275 -4.75 11.37 -4.83
C GLU A 275 -5.57 10.53 -3.85
N SER A 276 -5.53 10.91 -2.58
CA SER A 276 -6.10 10.14 -1.47
C SER A 276 -7.46 10.63 -0.99
N ALA A 277 -8.07 11.61 -1.67
CA ALA A 277 -9.39 12.14 -1.34
C ALA A 277 -10.50 11.07 -1.26
N ASN A 278 -10.42 10.02 -2.08
CA ASN A 278 -11.30 8.86 -2.03
C ASN A 278 -10.47 7.59 -1.77
N LEU A 279 -10.63 7.02 -0.57
CA LEU A 279 -9.86 5.87 -0.13
C LEU A 279 -10.04 4.65 -1.04
N ASP A 280 -11.25 4.35 -1.49
CA ASP A 280 -11.50 3.19 -2.35
C ASP A 280 -10.81 3.32 -3.71
N LEU A 281 -10.84 4.52 -4.29
CA LEU A 281 -10.13 4.82 -5.54
C LEU A 281 -8.61 4.75 -5.34
N ALA A 282 -8.10 5.31 -4.24
CA ALA A 282 -6.67 5.27 -3.92
C ALA A 282 -6.17 3.83 -3.73
N ILE A 283 -6.91 3.00 -2.98
CA ILE A 283 -6.59 1.58 -2.79
C ILE A 283 -6.62 0.85 -4.14
N GLY A 284 -7.66 1.07 -4.95
CA GLY A 284 -7.75 0.48 -6.29
C GLY A 284 -6.54 0.83 -7.15
N ARG A 285 -6.13 2.10 -7.15
CA ARG A 285 -4.96 2.56 -7.91
C ARG A 285 -3.66 1.92 -7.42
N VAL A 286 -3.47 1.81 -6.10
CA VAL A 286 -2.29 1.15 -5.52
C VAL A 286 -2.22 -0.33 -5.90
N ILE A 287 -3.35 -1.03 -5.85
CA ILE A 287 -3.44 -2.43 -6.31
C ILE A 287 -3.12 -2.54 -7.79
N ASP A 288 -3.71 -1.69 -8.63
CA ASP A 288 -3.46 -1.70 -10.07
C ASP A 288 -1.96 -1.45 -10.40
N LEU A 289 -1.24 -0.66 -9.59
CA LEU A 289 0.21 -0.49 -9.73
C LEU A 289 1.01 -1.77 -9.43
N VAL A 290 0.62 -2.52 -8.39
CA VAL A 290 1.26 -3.81 -8.07
C VAL A 290 1.01 -4.83 -9.18
N LEU A 291 -0.21 -4.88 -9.70
CA LEU A 291 -0.57 -5.79 -10.80
C LEU A 291 0.16 -5.43 -12.10
N ALA A 292 0.28 -4.13 -12.43
CA ALA A 292 1.05 -3.68 -13.59
C ALA A 292 2.53 -4.05 -13.46
N ALA A 293 3.13 -3.85 -12.28
CA ALA A 293 4.51 -4.27 -12.03
C ALA A 293 4.71 -5.79 -12.16
N ALA A 294 3.67 -6.60 -11.91
CA ALA A 294 3.72 -8.04 -12.14
C ALA A 294 3.74 -8.40 -13.63
N GLU A 295 2.99 -7.69 -14.46
CA GLU A 295 2.95 -7.91 -15.91
C GLU A 295 4.31 -7.61 -16.56
N GLU A 296 5.05 -6.63 -16.07
CA GLU A 296 6.39 -6.29 -16.58
C GLU A 296 7.45 -7.36 -16.27
N VAL A 297 7.25 -8.13 -15.20
CA VAL A 297 8.21 -9.15 -14.73
C VAL A 297 7.92 -10.53 -15.34
N GLN A 298 6.71 -10.75 -15.88
CA GLN A 298 6.38 -11.97 -16.60
C GLN A 298 7.00 -11.93 -18.01
N PRO A 299 7.79 -12.93 -18.43
CA PRO A 299 8.23 -13.00 -19.81
C PRO A 299 7.00 -13.12 -20.71
N VAL A 300 6.91 -12.26 -21.72
CA VAL A 300 5.93 -12.37 -22.81
C VAL A 300 6.10 -13.77 -23.41
N SER A 301 5.12 -14.64 -23.18
CA SER A 301 5.08 -16.00 -23.72
C SER A 301 4.52 -16.04 -25.13
#